data_AF-A0A3M9Z2H9-F1
#
_entry.id   AF-A0A3M9Z2H9-F1
#
_cell.length_a   1.000
_cell.length_b   1.000
_cell.length_c   1.000
_cell.angle_alpha   90.00
_cell.angle_beta   90.00
_cell.angle_gamma   90.00
#
_symmetry.space_group_name_H-M   'P 1'
#
loop_
_entity.id
_entity.type
_entity.pdbx_description
1 polymer ?
#
loop_
_entity_poly.entity_id
_entity_poly.type
_entity_poly.pdbx_seq_one_letter_code
_entity_poly.pdbx_strand_id
1 'polypeptide(L)'
;MVTEQYSELNSDQYSALRKGVQLILSPDLEGQTQRIWISSGLTPAATMSGHRSYALNAFIPQPPWRLPNSAEYQLLCADNSQANLLGWQLGSSIGVCRIPDPVLTPLITVLEKLELATLSRQHFLERLRSPENKQAILPISQFLHRYFLFPHQPKLLGFYLKQPGLETSTATLAQLRPSGQAIDPDQVVYVGMHLDSWEVAPIERRHRSRNRLCINLGREDRFFLFINLTLKDLSDALDPLEVKNDPNGVRLGELFMQRYPSYPVVKLKVAPGEAYIAPTDNLIHDASSIDKQQIDLTMTLLGYFGLPFVMN
;
A
#
# COMPACT_ATOMS: atom_id res chain seq x y z
N MET A 1 -28.50 -8.54 -26.32
CA MET A 1 -28.29 -10.01 -26.28
C MET A 1 -26.91 -10.36 -26.85
N VAL A 2 -25.84 -9.90 -26.19
CA VAL A 2 -24.44 -10.30 -26.45
C VAL A 2 -23.70 -10.18 -25.11
N THR A 3 -24.01 -11.03 -24.13
CA THR A 3 -23.44 -10.88 -22.77
C THR A 3 -23.20 -12.19 -22.01
N GLU A 4 -23.38 -13.38 -22.60
CA GLU A 4 -23.30 -14.64 -21.82
C GLU A 4 -22.20 -15.63 -22.28
N GLN A 5 -21.39 -15.33 -23.30
CA GLN A 5 -20.43 -16.32 -23.83
C GLN A 5 -18.96 -16.13 -23.45
N TYR A 6 -18.61 -15.10 -22.66
CA TYR A 6 -17.21 -14.87 -22.24
C TYR A 6 -16.94 -15.08 -20.75
N SER A 7 -17.93 -15.46 -19.94
CA SER A 7 -17.78 -15.51 -18.47
C SER A 7 -17.25 -16.84 -17.90
N GLU A 8 -17.31 -17.95 -18.64
CA GLU A 8 -17.01 -19.27 -18.05
C GLU A 8 -15.62 -19.85 -18.38
N LEU A 9 -14.82 -19.23 -19.26
CA LEU A 9 -13.61 -19.86 -19.78
C LEU A 9 -12.28 -19.47 -19.10
N ASN A 10 -12.26 -18.61 -18.08
CA ASN A 10 -11.00 -18.14 -17.47
C ASN A 10 -11.00 -17.90 -15.95
N SER A 11 -12.07 -18.24 -15.21
CA SER A 11 -12.13 -17.94 -13.76
C SER A 11 -11.07 -18.66 -12.93
N ASP A 12 -10.63 -19.85 -13.35
CA ASP A 12 -9.64 -20.64 -12.62
C ASP A 12 -8.19 -20.14 -12.78
N GLN A 13 -7.91 -19.32 -13.80
CA GLN A 13 -6.54 -18.88 -14.13
C GLN A 13 -5.93 -17.97 -13.06
N TYR A 14 -6.77 -17.32 -12.24
CA TYR A 14 -6.41 -16.34 -11.22
C TYR A 14 -6.94 -16.72 -9.82
N SER A 15 -7.10 -18.03 -9.56
CA SER A 15 -7.48 -18.54 -8.23
C SER A 15 -6.30 -18.70 -7.25
N ALA A 16 -5.07 -18.50 -7.74
CA ALA A 16 -3.83 -18.66 -6.97
C ALA A 16 -2.83 -17.54 -7.29
N LEU A 17 -1.88 -17.32 -6.37
CA LEU A 17 -0.77 -16.39 -6.58
C LEU A 17 0.00 -16.74 -7.85
N ARG A 18 0.43 -15.69 -8.56
CA ARG A 18 1.33 -15.79 -9.70
C ARG A 18 2.64 -15.07 -9.41
N LYS A 19 3.66 -15.33 -10.22
CA LYS A 19 4.90 -14.55 -10.18
C LYS A 19 4.59 -13.12 -10.64
N GLY A 20 5.03 -12.14 -9.86
CA GLY A 20 4.80 -10.73 -10.16
C GLY A 20 5.67 -9.85 -9.27
N VAL A 21 5.05 -8.93 -8.53
CA VAL A 21 5.74 -8.06 -7.58
C VAL A 21 6.32 -8.89 -6.44
N GLN A 22 7.61 -8.69 -6.12
CA GLN A 22 8.31 -9.45 -5.08
C GLN A 22 8.71 -8.55 -3.91
N LEU A 23 8.69 -9.16 -2.72
CA LEU A 23 9.11 -8.61 -1.45
C LEU A 23 10.61 -8.82 -1.27
N ILE A 24 11.28 -7.78 -0.80
CA ILE A 24 12.69 -7.76 -0.44
C ILE A 24 12.79 -7.20 0.98
N LEU A 25 13.36 -7.97 1.89
CA LEU A 25 13.57 -7.55 3.28
C LEU A 25 15.01 -7.05 3.42
N SER A 26 15.21 -6.01 4.22
CA SER A 26 16.56 -5.59 4.59
C SER A 26 17.22 -6.65 5.47
N PRO A 27 18.58 -6.75 5.47
CA PRO A 27 19.31 -7.76 6.22
C PRO A 27 18.98 -7.82 7.72
N ASP A 28 18.71 -6.66 8.33
CA ASP A 28 18.32 -6.53 9.73
C ASP A 28 16.92 -7.09 10.06
N LEU A 29 16.15 -7.43 9.03
CA LEU A 29 14.85 -8.08 9.14
C LEU A 29 14.88 -9.54 8.68
N GLU A 30 16.02 -10.05 8.21
CA GLU A 30 16.19 -11.46 7.83
C GLU A 30 15.97 -12.37 9.05
N GLY A 31 15.28 -13.50 8.84
CA GLY A 31 14.94 -14.43 9.92
C GLY A 31 13.64 -14.13 10.68
N GLN A 32 12.98 -13.00 10.41
CA GLN A 32 11.61 -12.79 10.90
C GLN A 32 10.60 -13.60 10.08
N THR A 33 10.21 -14.78 10.58
CA THR A 33 9.51 -15.82 9.81
C THR A 33 8.03 -15.57 9.56
N GLN A 34 7.37 -14.69 10.34
CA GLN A 34 5.92 -14.47 10.24
C GLN A 34 5.59 -12.98 10.04
N ARG A 35 5.59 -12.55 8.78
CA ARG A 35 5.21 -11.19 8.39
C ARG A 35 4.34 -11.11 7.13
N ILE A 36 3.98 -12.25 6.56
CA ILE A 36 3.18 -12.35 5.33
C ILE A 36 2.01 -13.29 5.59
N TRP A 37 0.81 -12.83 5.26
CA TRP A 37 -0.39 -13.65 5.19
C TRP A 37 -1.06 -13.42 3.84
N ILE A 38 -1.88 -14.37 3.43
CA ILE A 38 -2.69 -14.26 2.23
C ILE A 38 -4.17 -14.48 2.56
N SER A 39 -5.02 -13.68 1.91
CA SER A 39 -6.46 -13.76 2.03
C SER A 39 -7.02 -14.92 1.20
N SER A 40 -8.32 -15.17 1.31
CA SER A 40 -9.04 -16.12 0.44
C SER A 40 -9.60 -15.48 -0.82
N GLY A 41 -9.20 -14.23 -1.10
CA GLY A 41 -9.71 -13.42 -2.21
C GLY A 41 -10.05 -11.99 -1.81
N LEU A 42 -11.00 -11.42 -2.54
CA LEU A 42 -11.58 -10.10 -2.39
C LEU A 42 -13.10 -10.21 -2.40
N THR A 43 -13.77 -9.32 -1.67
CA THR A 43 -15.21 -9.18 -1.72
C THR A 43 -15.60 -7.71 -1.91
N PRO A 44 -16.70 -7.39 -2.62
CA PRO A 44 -17.22 -6.03 -2.64
C PRO A 44 -17.51 -5.57 -1.22
N ALA A 45 -17.05 -4.39 -0.85
CA ALA A 45 -17.17 -3.88 0.52
C ALA A 45 -18.64 -3.76 0.97
N ALA A 46 -19.56 -3.53 0.02
CA ALA A 46 -21.01 -3.49 0.28
C ALA A 46 -21.58 -4.81 0.81
N THR A 47 -20.91 -5.94 0.60
CA THR A 47 -21.34 -7.26 1.11
C THR A 47 -20.96 -7.48 2.57
N MET A 48 -19.99 -6.71 3.09
CA MET A 48 -19.63 -6.78 4.51
C MET A 48 -20.53 -5.83 5.29
N SER A 49 -21.44 -6.44 6.06
CA SER A 49 -22.36 -5.79 6.98
C SER A 49 -21.58 -5.06 8.09
N GLY A 50 -21.22 -3.81 7.85
CA GLY A 50 -20.54 -2.95 8.82
C GLY A 50 -21.04 -1.51 8.79
N HIS A 51 -20.85 -0.79 9.90
CA HIS A 51 -21.19 0.63 10.08
C HIS A 51 -20.30 1.61 9.26
N ARG A 52 -19.44 1.10 8.36
CA ARG A 52 -18.47 1.91 7.61
C ARG A 52 -18.96 2.20 6.21
N SER A 53 -18.84 3.46 5.81
CA SER A 53 -19.20 3.89 4.46
C SER A 53 -18.04 3.65 3.50
N TYR A 54 -18.22 2.69 2.60
CA TYR A 54 -17.30 2.44 1.49
C TYR A 54 -17.81 3.06 0.19
N ALA A 55 -16.89 3.28 -0.77
CA ALA A 55 -17.24 3.66 -2.13
C ALA A 55 -18.00 2.50 -2.80
N LEU A 56 -18.87 2.83 -3.77
CA LEU A 56 -19.80 1.85 -4.37
C LEU A 56 -19.08 0.62 -4.96
N ASN A 57 -17.92 0.84 -5.60
CA ASN A 57 -17.12 -0.19 -6.24
C ASN A 57 -15.92 -0.63 -5.38
N ALA A 58 -15.91 -0.30 -4.09
CA ALA A 58 -14.80 -0.66 -3.21
C ALA A 58 -14.72 -2.18 -3.03
N PHE A 59 -13.50 -2.71 -3.06
CA PHE A 59 -13.20 -4.08 -2.70
C PHE A 59 -12.32 -4.11 -1.46
N ILE A 60 -12.51 -5.14 -0.64
CA ILE A 60 -11.71 -5.40 0.56
C ILE A 60 -11.26 -6.86 0.57
N PRO A 61 -10.14 -7.18 1.26
CA PRO A 61 -9.68 -8.56 1.36
C PRO A 61 -10.71 -9.46 2.06
N GLN A 62 -10.91 -10.66 1.54
CA GLN A 62 -11.82 -11.64 2.11
C GLN A 62 -11.07 -12.61 3.07
N PRO A 63 -11.43 -12.70 4.36
CA PRO A 63 -10.88 -13.72 5.26
C PRO A 63 -11.34 -15.14 4.86
N PRO A 64 -10.69 -16.20 5.37
CA PRO A 64 -9.62 -16.22 6.36
C PRO A 64 -8.27 -15.73 5.82
N TRP A 65 -7.43 -15.23 6.74
CA TRP A 65 -6.01 -15.01 6.52
C TRP A 65 -5.23 -16.27 6.89
N ARG A 66 -4.31 -16.70 6.03
CA ARG A 66 -3.41 -17.83 6.32
C ARG A 66 -1.97 -17.51 5.97
N LEU A 67 -1.03 -18.28 6.50
CA LEU A 67 0.36 -18.22 6.05
C LEU A 67 0.46 -18.77 4.61
N PRO A 68 1.35 -18.20 3.78
CA PRO A 68 1.68 -18.79 2.49
C PRO A 68 2.39 -20.13 2.70
N ASN A 69 2.13 -21.08 1.79
CA ASN A 69 2.95 -22.28 1.69
C ASN A 69 4.32 -21.97 1.04
N SER A 70 5.24 -22.95 0.98
CA SER A 70 6.59 -22.72 0.46
C SER A 70 6.62 -22.24 -1.00
N ALA A 71 5.74 -22.74 -1.86
CA ALA A 71 5.68 -22.33 -3.27
C ALA A 71 5.14 -20.89 -3.40
N GLU A 72 4.09 -20.55 -2.65
CA GLU A 72 3.54 -19.19 -2.58
C GLU A 72 4.57 -18.20 -2.03
N TYR A 73 5.33 -18.61 -1.01
CA TYR A 73 6.39 -17.78 -0.44
C TYR A 73 7.48 -17.48 -1.48
N GLN A 74 7.87 -18.45 -2.30
CA GLN A 74 8.83 -18.25 -3.40
C GLN A 74 8.32 -17.32 -4.50
N LEU A 75 6.99 -17.24 -4.72
CA LEU A 75 6.39 -16.28 -5.64
C LEU A 75 6.40 -14.85 -5.07
N LEU A 76 6.26 -14.73 -3.75
CA LEU A 76 6.16 -13.44 -3.05
C LEU A 76 7.52 -12.86 -2.67
N CYS A 77 8.54 -13.65 -2.40
CA CYS A 77 9.83 -13.18 -1.92
C CYS A 77 10.90 -13.33 -3.00
N ALA A 78 11.77 -12.33 -3.13
CA ALA A 78 12.96 -12.47 -3.95
C ALA A 78 13.93 -13.48 -3.31
N ASP A 79 14.69 -14.19 -4.14
CA ASP A 79 15.76 -15.07 -3.66
C ASP A 79 16.97 -14.23 -3.25
N ASN A 80 17.18 -14.08 -1.94
CA ASN A 80 18.29 -13.32 -1.39
C ASN A 80 19.67 -13.92 -1.75
N SER A 81 19.74 -15.19 -2.16
CA SER A 81 21.01 -15.82 -2.56
C SER A 81 21.59 -15.27 -3.88
N GLN A 82 20.79 -14.54 -4.67
CA GLN A 82 21.21 -13.87 -5.91
C GLN A 82 21.02 -12.35 -5.89
N ALA A 83 20.67 -11.77 -4.74
CA ALA A 83 20.37 -10.36 -4.60
C ALA A 83 21.65 -9.50 -4.54
N ASN A 84 22.37 -9.42 -5.66
CA ASN A 84 23.22 -8.27 -5.94
C ASN A 84 22.33 -7.03 -6.11
N LEU A 85 22.90 -5.81 -6.06
CA LEU A 85 22.20 -4.54 -6.34
C LEU A 85 21.34 -4.53 -7.65
N LEU A 86 21.56 -5.51 -8.54
CA LEU A 86 20.75 -5.78 -9.74
C LEU A 86 19.34 -6.33 -9.48
N GLY A 87 19.03 -6.76 -8.25
CA GLY A 87 17.74 -7.38 -7.92
C GLY A 87 16.58 -6.39 -7.70
N TRP A 88 16.86 -5.13 -7.36
CA TRP A 88 15.81 -4.13 -7.13
C TRP A 88 15.23 -3.63 -8.45
N GLN A 89 13.92 -3.79 -8.63
CA GLN A 89 13.18 -3.29 -9.77
C GLN A 89 12.11 -2.30 -9.31
N LEU A 90 12.26 -1.04 -9.70
CA LEU A 90 11.43 0.07 -9.22
C LEU A 90 9.92 -0.23 -9.24
N GLY A 91 9.42 -0.81 -10.34
CA GLY A 91 8.00 -1.08 -10.57
C GLY A 91 7.50 -2.45 -10.12
N SER A 92 8.38 -3.33 -9.64
CA SER A 92 8.06 -4.74 -9.34
C SER A 92 8.73 -5.26 -8.05
N SER A 93 9.31 -4.37 -7.25
CA SER A 93 9.87 -4.69 -5.94
C SER A 93 9.17 -3.91 -4.83
N ILE A 94 8.87 -4.60 -3.73
CA ILE A 94 8.46 -4.00 -2.47
C ILE A 94 9.58 -4.24 -1.46
N GLY A 95 10.11 -3.16 -0.89
CA GLY A 95 11.16 -3.22 0.14
C GLY A 95 10.56 -3.04 1.52
N VAL A 96 11.12 -3.71 2.54
CA VAL A 96 10.89 -3.38 3.94
C VAL A 96 12.22 -3.15 4.64
N CYS A 97 12.32 -2.05 5.40
CA CYS A 97 13.51 -1.74 6.19
C CYS A 97 13.16 -1.18 7.56
N ARG A 98 14.10 -1.30 8.52
CA ARG A 98 14.02 -0.59 9.79
C ARG A 98 14.70 0.76 9.71
N ILE A 99 14.05 1.77 10.28
CA ILE A 99 14.70 3.05 10.57
C ILE A 99 15.28 2.93 11.99
N PRO A 100 16.58 3.19 12.21
CA PRO A 100 17.20 3.07 13.53
C PRO A 100 16.53 3.99 14.56
N ASP A 101 16.40 3.51 15.80
CA ASP A 101 15.78 4.28 16.87
C ASP A 101 16.40 5.68 17.04
N PRO A 102 17.74 5.87 17.04
CA PRO A 102 18.33 7.21 17.17
C PRO A 102 17.94 8.19 16.06
N VAL A 103 17.58 7.68 14.87
CA VAL A 103 17.10 8.49 13.75
C VAL A 103 15.65 8.92 13.97
N LEU A 104 14.82 8.06 14.58
CA LEU A 104 13.42 8.34 14.87
C LEU A 104 13.20 9.11 16.18
N THR A 105 14.08 8.96 17.19
CA THR A 105 13.91 9.50 18.54
C THR A 105 13.52 10.98 18.57
N PRO A 106 14.13 11.89 17.78
CA PRO A 106 13.76 13.30 17.81
C PRO A 106 12.28 13.52 17.44
N LEU A 107 11.79 12.82 16.41
CA LEU A 107 10.41 12.91 15.96
C LEU A 107 9.45 12.25 16.97
N ILE A 108 9.79 11.06 17.49
CA ILE A 108 8.97 10.39 18.50
C ILE A 108 8.81 11.28 19.74
N THR A 109 9.87 11.93 20.20
CA THR A 109 9.82 12.88 21.33
C THR A 109 8.85 14.04 21.08
N VAL A 110 8.81 14.57 19.85
CA VAL A 110 7.83 15.58 19.46
C VAL A 110 6.41 15.02 19.50
N LEU A 111 6.21 13.84 18.93
CA LEU A 111 4.89 13.20 18.84
C LEU A 111 4.29 12.88 20.22
N GLU A 112 5.13 12.46 21.17
CA GLU A 112 4.71 12.20 22.56
C GLU A 112 4.27 13.47 23.28
N LYS A 113 4.97 14.59 23.06
CA LYS A 113 4.60 15.91 23.63
C LYS A 113 3.32 16.49 23.02
N LEU A 114 2.95 16.07 21.81
CA LEU A 114 1.75 16.55 21.13
C LEU A 114 0.47 15.84 21.59
N GLU A 115 0.56 14.86 22.49
CA GLU A 115 -0.60 14.14 23.06
C GLU A 115 -1.65 13.77 21.99
N LEU A 116 -1.28 12.91 21.04
CA LEU A 116 -2.08 12.54 19.86
C LEU A 116 -3.57 12.24 20.09
N ALA A 117 -3.95 11.82 21.30
CA ALA A 117 -5.32 11.50 21.68
C ALA A 117 -6.21 12.74 21.96
N THR A 118 -5.62 13.91 22.22
CA THR A 118 -6.36 15.11 22.66
C THR A 118 -6.50 16.17 21.57
N LEU A 119 -5.68 16.11 20.51
CA LEU A 119 -5.71 17.07 19.41
C LEU A 119 -6.64 16.61 18.28
N SER A 120 -7.38 17.56 17.70
CA SER A 120 -8.00 17.31 16.41
C SER A 120 -6.92 17.10 15.34
N ARG A 121 -7.24 16.29 14.30
CA ARG A 121 -6.30 15.98 13.20
C ARG A 121 -5.65 17.24 12.61
N GLN A 122 -6.43 18.30 12.42
CA GLN A 122 -5.94 19.55 11.85
C GLN A 122 -4.90 20.21 12.76
N HIS A 123 -5.22 20.39 14.04
CA HIS A 123 -4.30 21.00 15.01
C HIS A 123 -3.03 20.20 15.19
N PHE A 124 -3.13 18.86 15.19
CA PHE A 124 -1.96 17.99 15.22
C PHE A 124 -1.02 18.25 14.03
N LEU A 125 -1.56 18.28 12.80
CA LEU A 125 -0.77 18.50 11.59
C LEU A 125 -0.15 19.89 11.54
N GLU A 126 -0.86 20.92 12.02
CA GLU A 126 -0.34 22.29 12.13
C GLU A 126 0.84 22.36 13.10
N ARG A 127 0.69 21.75 14.29
CA ARG A 127 1.76 21.68 15.30
C ARG A 127 2.98 20.93 14.78
N LEU A 128 2.78 19.78 14.14
CA LEU A 128 3.87 18.99 13.59
C LEU A 128 4.65 19.72 12.49
N ARG A 129 3.98 20.62 11.75
CA ARG A 129 4.58 21.46 10.71
C ARG A 129 5.25 22.73 11.24
N SER A 130 5.20 23.00 12.55
CA SER A 130 5.82 24.19 13.13
C SER A 130 7.34 24.20 12.86
N PRO A 131 7.97 25.38 12.71
CA PRO A 131 9.43 25.47 12.50
C PRO A 131 10.24 24.74 13.57
N GLU A 132 9.76 24.75 14.81
CA GLU A 132 10.36 24.05 15.96
C GLU A 132 10.42 22.53 15.74
N ASN A 133 9.36 21.95 15.18
CA ASN A 133 9.22 20.51 14.99
C ASN A 133 9.84 20.01 13.67
N LYS A 134 10.08 20.90 12.69
CA LYS A 134 10.73 20.53 11.42
C LYS A 134 12.13 19.93 11.62
N GLN A 135 12.86 20.38 12.63
CA GLN A 135 14.20 19.84 12.93
C GLN A 135 14.17 18.36 13.34
N ALA A 136 13.07 17.90 13.90
CA ALA A 136 12.91 16.50 14.30
C ALA A 136 12.81 15.53 13.11
N ILE A 137 12.47 16.03 11.91
CA ILE A 137 12.35 15.23 10.67
C ILE A 137 13.70 15.12 9.95
N LEU A 138 14.61 16.07 10.18
CA LEU A 138 15.88 16.16 9.46
C LEU A 138 16.74 14.88 9.53
N PRO A 139 16.92 14.23 10.69
CA PRO A 139 17.68 12.98 10.78
C PRO A 139 17.07 11.87 9.92
N ILE A 140 15.74 11.78 9.86
CA ILE A 140 15.04 10.80 9.04
C ILE A 140 15.32 11.09 7.57
N SER A 141 15.17 12.35 7.13
CA SER A 141 15.48 12.73 5.75
C SER A 141 16.93 12.37 5.38
N GLN A 142 17.89 12.69 6.24
CA GLN A 142 19.32 12.37 6.05
C GLN A 142 19.56 10.87 5.96
N PHE A 143 18.96 10.09 6.86
CA PHE A 143 19.06 8.64 6.84
C PHE A 143 18.49 8.05 5.54
N LEU A 144 17.33 8.57 5.08
CA LEU A 144 16.64 8.08 3.89
C LEU A 144 17.41 8.31 2.58
N HIS A 145 18.39 9.22 2.53
CA HIS A 145 19.21 9.43 1.33
C HIS A 145 19.90 8.16 0.84
N ARG A 146 20.22 7.21 1.73
CA ARG A 146 20.83 5.93 1.34
C ARG A 146 19.91 5.06 0.47
N TYR A 147 18.60 5.30 0.50
CA TYR A 147 17.60 4.58 -0.29
C TYR A 147 17.30 5.29 -1.61
N PHE A 148 17.86 6.46 -1.91
CA PHE A 148 17.53 7.20 -3.13
C PHE A 148 18.27 6.59 -4.33
N LEU A 149 17.51 6.26 -5.38
CA LEU A 149 18.07 5.77 -6.65
C LEU A 149 18.57 6.90 -7.55
N PHE A 150 18.04 8.11 -7.39
CA PHE A 150 18.40 9.29 -8.16
C PHE A 150 18.61 10.49 -7.23
N PRO A 151 19.40 11.50 -7.64
CA PRO A 151 19.68 12.68 -6.82
C PRO A 151 18.46 13.60 -6.60
N HIS A 152 17.31 13.31 -7.22
CA HIS A 152 16.08 14.07 -7.02
C HIS A 152 15.55 13.89 -5.59
N GLN A 153 15.26 15.01 -4.92
CA GLN A 153 14.68 14.98 -3.59
C GLN A 153 13.26 14.36 -3.63
N PRO A 154 12.93 13.45 -2.72
CA PRO A 154 11.59 12.92 -2.61
C PRO A 154 10.62 14.01 -2.14
N LYS A 155 9.38 13.90 -2.57
CA LYS A 155 8.28 14.73 -2.09
C LYS A 155 7.74 14.14 -0.79
N LEU A 156 7.80 14.88 0.31
CA LEU A 156 7.04 14.54 1.52
C LEU A 156 5.55 14.69 1.20
N LEU A 157 4.81 13.58 1.20
CA LEU A 157 3.34 13.61 1.05
C LEU A 157 2.67 14.02 2.37
N GLY A 158 3.32 13.69 3.49
CA GLY A 158 2.97 14.22 4.81
C GLY A 158 2.76 13.12 5.85
N PHE A 159 2.08 13.52 6.91
CA PHE A 159 1.71 12.65 8.03
C PHE A 159 0.24 12.30 7.95
N TYR A 160 -0.07 11.04 8.25
CA TYR A 160 -1.44 10.53 8.21
C TYR A 160 -1.77 9.86 9.53
N LEU A 161 -2.89 10.28 10.11
CA LEU A 161 -3.50 9.67 11.29
C LEU A 161 -4.74 8.94 10.84
N LYS A 162 -4.84 7.66 11.16
CA LYS A 162 -5.99 6.83 10.84
C LYS A 162 -6.49 6.14 12.11
N GLN A 163 -7.79 5.89 12.15
CA GLN A 163 -8.40 5.19 13.27
C GLN A 163 -7.93 3.72 13.31
N PRO A 164 -7.85 3.12 14.51
CA PRO A 164 -7.62 1.69 14.66
C PRO A 164 -8.75 0.84 14.06
N GLY A 165 -8.46 -0.43 13.80
CA GLY A 165 -9.44 -1.44 13.44
C GLY A 165 -9.96 -1.38 12.01
N LEU A 166 -9.29 -0.72 11.07
CA LEU A 166 -9.75 -0.57 9.67
C LEU A 166 -9.25 -1.72 8.78
N GLU A 167 -10.16 -2.39 8.04
CA GLU A 167 -9.78 -3.42 7.06
C GLU A 167 -8.94 -2.81 5.94
N THR A 168 -9.38 -1.66 5.44
CA THR A 168 -8.66 -0.80 4.50
C THR A 168 -8.80 0.64 4.98
N SER A 169 -7.83 1.49 4.69
CA SER A 169 -7.64 2.71 5.48
C SER A 169 -7.55 3.98 4.64
N THR A 170 -7.48 3.88 3.31
CA THR A 170 -7.58 5.06 2.44
C THR A 170 -9.03 5.50 2.36
N ALA A 171 -9.24 6.79 2.64
CA ALA A 171 -10.54 7.41 2.60
C ALA A 171 -10.51 8.73 1.85
N THR A 172 -11.63 9.06 1.24
CA THR A 172 -11.90 10.32 0.55
C THR A 172 -13.16 10.97 1.14
N LEU A 173 -13.37 12.25 0.84
CA LEU A 173 -14.63 12.92 1.15
C LEU A 173 -15.70 12.50 0.13
N ALA A 174 -16.94 12.37 0.58
CA ALA A 174 -18.06 11.77 -0.15
C ALA A 174 -18.57 12.52 -1.41
N GLN A 175 -17.74 13.32 -2.09
CA GLN A 175 -18.19 14.16 -3.21
C GLN A 175 -18.67 13.38 -4.45
N LEU A 176 -18.57 12.04 -4.49
CA LEU A 176 -18.84 11.24 -5.69
C LEU A 176 -19.53 9.91 -5.34
N ARG A 177 -20.84 9.92 -5.03
CA ARG A 177 -21.70 8.75 -5.28
C ARG A 177 -22.62 9.04 -6.46
N PRO A 178 -22.79 8.10 -7.42
CA PRO A 178 -23.73 8.24 -8.53
C PRO A 178 -25.22 8.23 -8.12
N SER A 179 -25.55 7.95 -6.85
CA SER A 179 -26.90 7.57 -6.43
C SER A 179 -27.87 8.74 -6.17
N GLY A 180 -27.50 10.00 -6.43
CA GLY A 180 -28.39 11.15 -6.28
C GLY A 180 -28.93 11.40 -4.86
N GLN A 181 -28.47 10.64 -3.86
CA GLN A 181 -28.79 10.86 -2.46
C GLN A 181 -27.84 11.93 -1.91
N ALA A 182 -28.39 12.94 -1.24
CA ALA A 182 -27.61 13.94 -0.52
C ALA A 182 -26.78 13.22 0.55
N ILE A 183 -25.46 13.23 0.39
CA ILE A 183 -24.53 12.78 1.41
C ILE A 183 -24.07 14.00 2.17
N ASP A 184 -23.91 13.86 3.48
CA ASP A 184 -23.21 14.85 4.29
C ASP A 184 -21.82 15.08 3.67
N PRO A 185 -21.49 16.31 3.21
CA PRO A 185 -20.20 16.59 2.57
C PRO A 185 -18.99 16.26 3.47
N ASP A 186 -19.21 16.12 4.79
CA ASP A 186 -18.20 15.75 5.76
C ASP A 186 -18.11 14.23 6.00
N GLN A 187 -18.95 13.42 5.36
CA GLN A 187 -18.90 11.97 5.49
C GLN A 187 -17.64 11.40 4.81
N VAL A 188 -16.87 10.66 5.61
CA VAL A 188 -15.69 9.93 5.15
C VAL A 188 -16.12 8.65 4.44
N VAL A 189 -15.61 8.43 3.23
CA VAL A 189 -15.87 7.22 2.44
C VAL A 189 -14.56 6.49 2.17
N TYR A 190 -14.49 5.22 2.57
CA TYR A 190 -13.33 4.37 2.34
C TYR A 190 -13.29 3.87 0.90
N VAL A 191 -12.11 3.93 0.29
CA VAL A 191 -11.91 3.57 -1.13
C VAL A 191 -11.77 2.05 -1.30
N GLY A 192 -11.21 1.35 -0.30
CA GLY A 192 -10.84 -0.05 -0.43
C GLY A 192 -9.54 -0.23 -1.21
N MET A 193 -9.26 -1.47 -1.62
CA MET A 193 -8.10 -1.81 -2.44
C MET A 193 -8.06 -0.96 -3.73
N HIS A 194 -6.99 -0.23 -3.97
CA HIS A 194 -6.90 0.77 -5.05
C HIS A 194 -5.52 0.86 -5.70
N LEU A 195 -5.47 1.52 -6.85
CA LEU A 195 -4.23 1.95 -7.52
C LEU A 195 -4.03 3.45 -7.28
N ASP A 196 -2.82 3.87 -6.91
CA ASP A 196 -2.50 5.29 -6.86
C ASP A 196 -2.33 5.86 -8.29
N SER A 197 -2.49 7.17 -8.44
CA SER A 197 -2.24 7.87 -9.70
C SER A 197 -1.48 9.17 -9.48
N TRP A 198 -0.37 9.09 -8.75
CA TRP A 198 0.45 10.26 -8.42
C TRP A 198 1.06 10.93 -9.65
N GLU A 199 1.41 10.15 -10.68
CA GLU A 199 2.02 10.67 -11.91
C GLU A 199 1.08 10.68 -13.12
N VAL A 200 -0.09 10.03 -13.02
CA VAL A 200 -1.07 9.91 -14.12
C VAL A 200 -0.40 9.40 -15.41
N ALA A 201 0.59 8.50 -15.27
CA ALA A 201 1.32 7.94 -16.39
C ALA A 201 0.49 6.83 -17.08
N PRO A 202 0.67 6.64 -18.40
CA PRO A 202 0.02 5.54 -19.10
C PRO A 202 0.56 4.19 -18.60
N ILE A 203 -0.24 3.13 -18.77
CA ILE A 203 0.03 1.78 -18.25
C ILE A 203 1.46 1.32 -18.56
N GLU A 204 1.95 1.55 -19.79
CA GLU A 204 3.26 1.12 -20.25
C GLU A 204 4.41 1.79 -19.50
N ARG A 205 4.16 2.90 -18.79
CA ARG A 205 5.17 3.67 -18.06
C ARG A 205 5.04 3.57 -16.54
N ARG A 206 3.96 2.98 -16.01
CA ARG A 206 3.73 2.88 -14.55
C ARG A 206 4.84 2.15 -13.80
N HIS A 207 5.49 1.17 -14.44
CA HIS A 207 6.66 0.48 -13.88
C HIS A 207 7.88 1.41 -13.64
N ARG A 208 7.86 2.63 -14.18
CA ARG A 208 8.92 3.64 -14.02
C ARG A 208 8.49 4.81 -13.13
N SER A 209 7.26 4.83 -12.63
CA SER A 209 6.78 5.91 -11.77
C SER A 209 7.50 5.91 -10.43
N ARG A 210 7.53 7.06 -9.77
CA ARG A 210 7.97 7.16 -8.38
C ARG A 210 7.23 6.16 -7.51
N ASN A 211 7.96 5.52 -6.61
CA ASN A 211 7.41 4.64 -5.60
C ASN A 211 7.25 5.37 -4.27
N ARG A 212 6.44 4.77 -3.41
CA ARG A 212 6.03 5.34 -2.13
C ARG A 212 6.84 4.70 -1.01
N LEU A 213 7.45 5.54 -0.18
CA LEU A 213 8.04 5.12 1.09
C LEU A 213 7.08 5.53 2.22
N CYS A 214 6.72 4.58 3.09
CA CYS A 214 5.81 4.83 4.20
C CYS A 214 6.36 4.23 5.49
N ILE A 215 6.60 5.08 6.49
CA ILE A 215 7.13 4.70 7.81
C ILE A 215 5.98 4.53 8.79
N ASN A 216 5.95 3.41 9.51
CA ASN A 216 5.09 3.22 10.67
C ASN A 216 5.67 3.98 11.87
N LEU A 217 5.05 5.11 12.21
CA LEU A 217 5.37 5.91 13.39
C LEU A 217 4.40 5.65 14.55
N GLY A 218 3.45 4.72 14.36
CA GLY A 218 2.55 4.28 15.40
C GLY A 218 3.25 3.35 16.40
N ARG A 219 2.54 3.03 17.48
CA ARG A 219 3.03 2.16 18.57
C ARG A 219 2.75 0.68 18.35
N GLU A 220 1.98 0.35 17.34
CA GLU A 220 1.54 -1.00 17.01
C GLU A 220 1.85 -1.31 15.55
N ASP A 221 1.88 -2.61 15.24
CA ASP A 221 1.99 -3.09 13.88
C ASP A 221 0.91 -2.47 12.98
N ARG A 222 1.26 -2.30 11.71
CA ARG A 222 0.30 -2.00 10.66
C ARG A 222 0.55 -2.92 9.50
N PHE A 223 -0.43 -3.05 8.62
CA PHE A 223 -0.28 -3.93 7.47
C PHE A 223 -0.36 -3.15 6.17
N PHE A 224 0.54 -3.47 5.24
CA PHE A 224 0.43 -3.10 3.84
C PHE A 224 -0.29 -4.25 3.12
N LEU A 225 -1.43 -3.93 2.49
CA LEU A 225 -2.23 -4.88 1.74
C LEU A 225 -1.94 -4.69 0.26
N PHE A 226 -1.73 -5.76 -0.50
CA PHE A 226 -1.52 -5.64 -1.94
C PHE A 226 -1.87 -6.91 -2.72
N ILE A 227 -2.22 -6.74 -3.99
CA ILE A 227 -2.21 -7.82 -4.98
C ILE A 227 -0.82 -7.83 -5.62
N ASN A 228 -0.17 -8.98 -5.68
CA ASN A 228 1.23 -9.10 -6.14
C ASN A 228 1.39 -9.06 -7.67
N LEU A 229 0.48 -8.39 -8.37
CA LEU A 229 0.48 -8.22 -9.82
C LEU A 229 0.72 -6.75 -10.15
N THR A 230 1.55 -6.51 -11.17
CA THR A 230 1.74 -5.17 -11.71
C THR A 230 0.53 -4.73 -12.54
N LEU A 231 0.38 -3.44 -12.78
CA LEU A 231 -0.70 -2.94 -13.66
C LEU A 231 -0.63 -3.56 -15.07
N LYS A 232 0.58 -3.88 -15.56
CA LYS A 232 0.76 -4.60 -16.82
C LYS A 232 0.24 -6.04 -16.74
N ASP A 233 0.49 -6.75 -15.64
CA ASP A 233 -0.06 -8.09 -15.45
C ASP A 233 -1.60 -8.05 -15.41
N LEU A 234 -2.17 -7.00 -14.79
CA LEU A 234 -3.62 -6.78 -14.80
C LEU A 234 -4.14 -6.49 -16.21
N SER A 235 -3.45 -5.66 -17.01
CA SER A 235 -3.87 -5.36 -18.38
C SER A 235 -3.83 -6.60 -19.27
N ASP A 236 -2.83 -7.46 -19.08
CA ASP A 236 -2.69 -8.70 -19.84
C ASP A 236 -3.77 -9.74 -19.46
N ALA A 237 -4.44 -9.58 -18.31
CA ALA A 237 -5.51 -10.44 -17.82
C ALA A 237 -6.93 -9.98 -18.22
N LEU A 238 -7.07 -8.81 -18.84
CA LEU A 238 -8.35 -8.16 -19.15
C LEU A 238 -8.57 -8.03 -20.67
N ASP A 239 -9.78 -7.66 -21.08
CA ASP A 239 -10.09 -7.50 -22.51
C ASP A 239 -9.31 -6.28 -23.08
N PRO A 240 -8.65 -6.41 -24.24
CA PRO A 240 -7.90 -5.31 -24.85
C PRO A 240 -8.73 -4.02 -25.06
N LEU A 241 -10.04 -4.13 -25.28
CA LEU A 241 -10.94 -2.99 -25.42
C LEU A 241 -11.18 -2.28 -24.07
N GLU A 242 -11.28 -3.03 -22.97
CA GLU A 242 -11.35 -2.46 -21.62
C GLU A 242 -10.07 -1.67 -21.30
N VAL A 243 -8.91 -2.25 -21.61
CA VAL A 243 -7.60 -1.60 -21.45
C VAL A 243 -7.49 -0.33 -22.29
N LYS A 244 -7.90 -0.38 -23.56
CA LYS A 244 -7.87 0.78 -24.46
C LYS A 244 -8.74 1.93 -23.96
N ASN A 245 -9.85 1.63 -23.28
CA ASN A 245 -10.78 2.64 -22.75
C ASN A 245 -10.34 3.23 -21.41
N ASP A 246 -9.25 2.72 -20.81
CA ASP A 246 -8.67 3.23 -19.57
C ASP A 246 -7.12 3.29 -19.68
N PRO A 247 -6.58 4.21 -20.50
CA PRO A 247 -5.14 4.24 -20.80
C PRO A 247 -4.24 4.53 -19.59
N ASN A 248 -4.81 5.06 -18.49
CA ASN A 248 -4.10 5.34 -17.25
C ASN A 248 -4.25 4.21 -16.21
N GLY A 249 -5.12 3.22 -16.48
CA GLY A 249 -5.32 2.00 -15.71
C GLY A 249 -6.01 2.16 -14.35
N VAL A 250 -6.67 3.29 -14.10
CA VAL A 250 -7.30 3.58 -12.80
C VAL A 250 -8.45 2.61 -12.50
N ARG A 251 -9.23 2.27 -13.53
CA ARG A 251 -10.38 1.35 -13.46
C ARG A 251 -9.98 -0.11 -13.68
N LEU A 252 -8.79 -0.39 -14.23
CA LEU A 252 -8.34 -1.77 -14.43
C LEU A 252 -8.27 -2.55 -13.11
N GLY A 253 -7.92 -1.89 -12.01
CA GLY A 253 -7.96 -2.54 -10.70
C GLY A 253 -9.36 -3.01 -10.32
N GLU A 254 -10.37 -2.17 -10.50
CA GLU A 254 -11.77 -2.52 -10.24
C GLU A 254 -12.25 -3.68 -11.12
N LEU A 255 -11.96 -3.62 -12.43
CA LEU A 255 -12.33 -4.66 -13.38
C LEU A 255 -11.68 -6.00 -13.05
N PHE A 256 -10.40 -5.99 -12.69
CA PHE A 256 -9.69 -7.20 -12.28
C PHE A 256 -10.32 -7.82 -11.03
N MET A 257 -10.57 -7.03 -9.98
CA MET A 257 -11.15 -7.54 -8.73
C MET A 257 -12.60 -8.05 -8.92
N GLN A 258 -13.36 -7.46 -9.84
CA GLN A 258 -14.68 -7.96 -10.22
C GLN A 258 -14.62 -9.31 -10.94
N ARG A 259 -13.66 -9.47 -11.86
CA ARG A 259 -13.55 -10.67 -12.70
C ARG A 259 -12.85 -11.83 -12.00
N TYR A 260 -11.90 -11.54 -11.11
CA TYR A 260 -11.09 -12.52 -10.40
C TYR A 260 -11.16 -12.31 -8.88
N PRO A 261 -12.35 -12.37 -8.26
CA PRO A 261 -12.51 -12.11 -6.83
C PRO A 261 -11.81 -13.15 -5.95
N SER A 262 -11.47 -14.32 -6.48
CA SER A 262 -10.70 -15.35 -5.76
C SER A 262 -9.19 -15.06 -5.70
N TYR A 263 -8.67 -14.06 -6.44
CA TYR A 263 -7.23 -13.77 -6.42
C TYR A 263 -6.80 -13.28 -5.02
N PRO A 264 -5.79 -13.90 -4.40
CA PRO A 264 -5.45 -13.59 -3.01
C PRO A 264 -4.83 -12.19 -2.86
N VAL A 265 -5.20 -11.51 -1.78
CA VAL A 265 -4.52 -10.30 -1.29
C VAL A 265 -3.43 -10.72 -0.32
N VAL A 266 -2.26 -10.11 -0.46
CA VAL A 266 -1.14 -10.27 0.45
C VAL A 266 -1.22 -9.21 1.55
N LYS A 267 -1.11 -9.66 2.81
CA LYS A 267 -1.01 -8.81 4.01
C LYS A 267 0.41 -8.87 4.53
N LEU A 268 1.11 -7.74 4.46
CA LEU A 268 2.51 -7.58 4.88
C LEU A 268 2.57 -6.76 6.17
N LYS A 269 3.12 -7.33 7.24
CA LYS A 269 3.36 -6.61 8.50
C LYS A 269 4.45 -5.55 8.33
N VAL A 270 4.25 -4.41 8.97
CA VAL A 270 5.19 -3.30 9.09
C VAL A 270 5.17 -2.86 10.55
N ALA A 271 6.19 -3.26 11.30
CA ALA A 271 6.26 -2.99 12.74
C ALA A 271 6.56 -1.50 13.03
N PRO A 272 6.34 -1.01 14.26
CA PRO A 272 6.79 0.32 14.67
C PRO A 272 8.26 0.57 14.30
N GLY A 273 8.54 1.72 13.69
CA GLY A 273 9.87 2.09 13.22
C GLY A 273 10.31 1.45 11.90
N GLU A 274 9.51 0.55 11.33
CA GLU A 274 9.74 0.01 9.98
C GLU A 274 9.11 0.89 8.90
N ALA A 275 9.69 0.83 7.71
CA ALA A 275 9.17 1.44 6.51
C ALA A 275 8.98 0.40 5.42
N TYR A 276 7.95 0.58 4.59
CA TYR A 276 7.88 -0.09 3.29
C TYR A 276 8.20 0.89 2.15
N ILE A 277 8.75 0.35 1.06
CA ILE A 277 8.94 1.01 -0.23
C ILE A 277 8.11 0.20 -1.24
N ALA A 278 7.12 0.79 -1.90
CA ALA A 278 6.24 0.07 -2.84
C ALA A 278 5.83 0.91 -4.05
N PRO A 279 5.73 0.32 -5.26
CA PRO A 279 5.31 1.01 -6.48
C PRO A 279 3.79 1.14 -6.53
N THR A 280 3.23 1.98 -5.65
CA THR A 280 1.78 2.09 -5.47
C THR A 280 1.01 2.63 -6.68
N ASP A 281 1.70 3.27 -7.62
CA ASP A 281 1.18 3.64 -8.94
C ASP A 281 1.10 2.45 -9.93
N ASN A 282 1.69 1.31 -9.60
CA ASN A 282 1.83 0.14 -10.49
C ASN A 282 1.28 -1.17 -9.88
N LEU A 283 0.60 -1.14 -8.72
CA LEU A 283 -0.05 -2.31 -8.13
C LEU A 283 -1.26 -1.91 -7.28
N ILE A 284 -2.23 -2.82 -7.14
CA ILE A 284 -3.39 -2.62 -6.27
C ILE A 284 -2.97 -2.80 -4.81
N HIS A 285 -3.29 -1.84 -3.96
CA HIS A 285 -2.95 -1.86 -2.54
C HIS A 285 -3.94 -1.10 -1.65
N ASP A 286 -3.78 -1.24 -0.35
CA ASP A 286 -4.19 -0.30 0.68
C ASP A 286 -3.30 -0.55 1.93
N ALA A 287 -3.61 0.09 3.04
CA ALA A 287 -3.12 -0.30 4.36
C ALA A 287 -4.28 -0.72 5.26
N SER A 288 -3.97 -1.57 6.22
CA SER A 288 -4.90 -2.02 7.24
C SER A 288 -4.38 -1.68 8.64
N SER A 289 -5.29 -1.24 9.49
CA SER A 289 -5.13 -1.09 10.93
C SER A 289 -5.98 -2.11 11.69
N ILE A 290 -6.46 -3.16 11.02
CA ILE A 290 -7.13 -4.28 11.67
C ILE A 290 -6.18 -4.81 12.76
N ASP A 291 -6.73 -5.10 13.94
CA ASP A 291 -6.02 -5.50 15.17
C ASP A 291 -5.38 -4.36 15.99
N LYS A 292 -5.18 -3.15 15.44
CA LYS A 292 -4.69 -2.01 16.23
C LYS A 292 -5.73 -1.55 17.26
N GLN A 293 -5.25 -1.03 18.40
CA GLN A 293 -6.06 -0.37 19.41
C GLN A 293 -5.76 1.14 19.48
N GLN A 294 -4.63 1.57 18.96
CA GLN A 294 -4.17 2.95 18.96
C GLN A 294 -4.23 3.56 17.55
N ILE A 295 -4.18 4.89 17.50
CA ILE A 295 -4.11 5.66 16.25
C ILE A 295 -2.96 5.13 15.38
N ASP A 296 -3.26 4.84 14.12
CA ASP A 296 -2.25 4.51 13.11
C ASP A 296 -1.62 5.82 12.61
N LEU A 297 -0.36 6.04 12.96
CA LEU A 297 0.41 7.21 12.55
C LEU A 297 1.48 6.80 11.54
N THR A 298 1.52 7.49 10.41
CA THR A 298 2.51 7.24 9.37
C THR A 298 3.09 8.52 8.81
N MET A 299 4.33 8.44 8.34
CA MET A 299 4.95 9.45 7.47
C MET A 299 5.15 8.85 6.08
N THR A 300 4.70 9.56 5.04
CA THR A 300 4.79 9.08 3.66
C THR A 300 5.59 10.04 2.78
N LEU A 301 6.47 9.48 1.96
CA LEU A 301 7.22 10.17 0.93
C LEU A 301 6.98 9.50 -0.44
N LEU A 302 7.10 10.29 -1.51
CA LEU A 302 7.04 9.85 -2.90
C LEU A 302 8.36 10.20 -3.59
N GLY A 303 9.01 9.23 -4.21
CA GLY A 303 10.33 9.43 -4.79
C GLY A 303 10.79 8.20 -5.56
N TYR A 304 12.07 8.14 -5.85
CA TYR A 304 12.68 6.96 -6.45
C TYR A 304 13.52 6.27 -5.40
N PHE A 305 12.90 5.36 -4.68
CA PHE A 305 13.54 4.62 -3.61
C PHE A 305 13.90 3.21 -4.08
N GLY A 306 14.99 2.70 -3.54
CA GLY A 306 15.32 1.28 -3.61
C GLY A 306 15.93 0.82 -2.30
N LEU A 307 15.87 -0.48 -2.06
CA LEU A 307 16.51 -1.09 -0.91
C LEU A 307 18.00 -1.31 -1.26
N PRO A 308 18.94 -0.55 -0.68
CA PRO A 308 20.36 -0.78 -0.93
C PRO A 308 20.75 -2.08 -0.24
N PHE A 309 21.25 -3.06 -1.00
CA PHE A 309 22.06 -4.11 -0.40
C PHE A 309 23.41 -3.49 -0.08
N VAL A 310 23.71 -3.39 1.21
CA VAL A 310 24.98 -2.88 1.69
C VAL A 310 26.08 -3.75 1.08
N MET A 311 26.90 -3.19 0.18
CA MET A 311 28.26 -3.70 0.06
C MET A 311 28.98 -3.21 1.31
N ASN A 312 29.32 -4.15 2.19
CA ASN A 312 30.22 -3.89 3.31
C ASN A 312 31.53 -3.28 2.83
#